data_AF-A0A0C9WBM5-F1
#
_entry.id   AF-A0A0C9WBM5-F1
#
_cell.length_a   1.000
_cell.length_b   1.000
_cell.length_c   1.000
_cell.angle_alpha   90.00
_cell.angle_beta   90.00
_cell.angle_gamma   90.00
#
_symmetry.space_group_name_H-M   'P 1'
#
loop_
_entity.id
_entity.type
_entity.pdbx_description
1 polymer ?
#
loop_
_entity_poly.entity_id
_entity_poly.type
_entity_poly.pdbx_seq_one_letter_code
_entity_poly.pdbx_strand_id
1 'polypeptide(L)'
;KYPLAMVNKALQVLSDRLLIGYNIGCKLSIMIASSPLNSQFSTSQSCICVNAFHGYSHNYRCQDTNHPNVIQGAGLEDFGTMKCMSQKSGACAKALA
;
A
#
# COMPACT_ATOMS: atom_id res chain seq x y z
N LYS A 1 7.03 -4.89 -13.18
CA LYS A 1 6.23 -4.98 -14.43
C LYS A 1 4.83 -5.60 -14.25
N TYR A 2 4.38 -5.97 -13.05
CA TYR A 2 3.04 -6.56 -12.86
C TYR A 2 2.27 -6.04 -11.63
N PRO A 3 2.43 -4.78 -11.18
CA PRO A 3 1.84 -4.34 -9.92
C PRO A 3 0.31 -4.50 -9.88
N LEU A 4 -0.40 -4.17 -10.96
CA LEU A 4 -1.86 -4.32 -11.01
C LEU A 4 -2.30 -5.79 -10.97
N ALA A 5 -1.61 -6.68 -11.68
CA ALA A 5 -1.94 -8.10 -11.68
C ALA A 5 -1.72 -8.71 -10.28
N MET A 6 -0.66 -8.30 -9.60
CA MET A 6 -0.39 -8.73 -8.24
C MET A 6 -1.42 -8.16 -7.25
N VAL A 7 -1.80 -6.89 -7.37
CA VAL A 7 -2.87 -6.29 -6.54
C VAL A 7 -4.19 -7.02 -6.76
N ASN A 8 -4.57 -7.28 -8.02
CA ASN A 8 -5.77 -8.04 -8.35
C ASN A 8 -5.73 -9.44 -7.71
N LYS A 9 -4.60 -10.16 -7.83
CA LYS A 9 -4.47 -11.49 -7.24
C LYS A 9 -4.53 -11.45 -5.71
N ALA A 10 -3.95 -10.43 -5.08
CA ALA A 10 -4.03 -10.23 -3.64
C ALA A 10 -5.48 -10.00 -3.20
N LEU A 11 -6.22 -9.12 -3.86
CA LEU A 11 -7.64 -8.85 -3.58
C LEU A 11 -8.56 -10.07 -3.81
N GLN A 12 -8.17 -11.00 -4.68
CA GLN A 12 -8.95 -12.22 -4.94
C GLN A 12 -8.68 -13.35 -3.94
N VAL A 13 -7.43 -13.47 -3.46
CA VAL A 13 -6.99 -14.62 -2.65
C VAL A 13 -7.04 -14.30 -1.16
N LEU A 14 -6.92 -13.03 -0.80
CA LEU A 14 -6.74 -12.58 0.56
C LEU A 14 -7.97 -11.79 1.00
N SER A 15 -8.15 -11.64 2.31
CA SER A 15 -9.29 -10.92 2.89
C SER A 15 -9.26 -9.43 2.56
N ASP A 16 -10.30 -8.70 2.97
CA ASP A 16 -10.28 -7.24 2.94
C ASP A 16 -9.25 -6.64 3.93
N ARG A 17 -9.05 -5.32 3.83
CA ARG A 17 -8.16 -4.47 4.64
C ARG A 17 -6.70 -4.85 4.51
N LEU A 18 -6.20 -4.87 3.28
CA LEU A 18 -4.83 -5.25 2.96
C LEU A 18 -3.89 -4.05 3.02
N LEU A 19 -2.75 -4.25 3.65
CA LEU A 19 -1.62 -3.33 3.58
C LEU A 19 -0.65 -3.78 2.48
N ILE A 20 -0.72 -3.18 1.29
CA ILE A 20 0.08 -3.59 0.13
C ILE A 20 1.38 -2.78 0.05
N GLY A 21 2.51 -3.47 0.24
CA GLY A 21 3.84 -2.88 0.10
C GLY A 21 4.25 -2.59 -1.34
N TYR A 22 4.75 -1.38 -1.65
CA TYR A 22 5.34 -1.06 -2.95
C TYR A 22 6.36 0.08 -2.87
N ASN A 23 7.41 0.06 -3.70
CA ASN A 23 8.52 1.04 -3.59
C ASN A 23 8.10 2.49 -3.85
N ILE A 24 7.09 2.71 -4.71
CA ILE A 24 6.61 4.04 -5.08
C ILE A 24 5.10 4.07 -4.93
N GLY A 25 4.64 4.35 -3.71
CA GLY A 25 3.23 4.24 -3.32
C GLY A 25 2.33 5.10 -4.20
N CYS A 26 2.64 6.39 -4.36
CA CYS A 26 1.81 7.30 -5.17
C CYS A 26 1.67 6.86 -6.63
N LYS A 27 2.72 6.27 -7.23
CA LYS A 27 2.66 5.75 -8.60
C LYS A 27 1.73 4.55 -8.68
N LEU A 28 1.81 3.64 -7.72
CA LEU A 28 0.88 2.51 -7.63
C LEU A 28 -0.56 2.97 -7.41
N SER A 29 -0.78 3.96 -6.54
CA SER A 29 -2.12 4.53 -6.30
C SER A 29 -2.74 5.07 -7.59
N ILE A 30 -1.97 5.83 -8.38
CA ILE A 30 -2.43 6.36 -9.67
C ILE A 30 -2.74 5.21 -10.63
N MET A 31 -1.86 4.20 -10.72
CA MET A 31 -2.10 3.05 -11.58
C MET A 31 -3.38 2.28 -11.21
N ILE A 32 -3.64 2.07 -9.92
CA ILE A 32 -4.86 1.41 -9.44
C ILE A 32 -6.09 2.27 -9.77
N ALA A 33 -6.03 3.57 -9.46
CA ALA A 33 -7.13 4.51 -9.68
C ALA A 33 -7.52 4.62 -11.16
N SER A 34 -6.55 4.54 -12.07
CA SER A 34 -6.77 4.54 -13.51
C SER A 34 -7.12 3.16 -14.10
N SER A 35 -7.25 2.12 -13.27
CA SER A 35 -7.56 0.76 -13.71
C SER A 35 -8.96 0.31 -13.27
N PRO A 36 -9.50 -0.76 -13.87
CA PRO A 36 -10.76 -1.36 -13.40
C PRO A 36 -10.73 -1.86 -11.94
N LEU A 37 -9.55 -1.99 -11.34
CA LEU A 37 -9.39 -2.42 -9.95
C LEU A 37 -9.76 -1.35 -8.93
N ASN A 38 -9.96 -0.09 -9.34
CA ASN A 38 -10.21 1.01 -8.40
C ASN A 38 -11.41 0.75 -7.47
N SER A 39 -12.53 0.28 -8.01
CA SER A 39 -13.74 -0.02 -7.23
C SER A 39 -13.50 -1.17 -6.24
N GLN A 40 -12.87 -2.26 -6.69
CA GLN A 40 -12.56 -3.42 -5.86
C GLN A 40 -11.57 -3.05 -4.75
N PHE A 41 -10.49 -2.33 -5.09
CA PHE A 41 -9.49 -1.88 -4.14
C PHE A 41 -10.09 -0.96 -3.07
N SER A 42 -10.91 0.00 -3.48
CA SER A 42 -11.60 0.93 -2.57
C SER A 42 -12.59 0.20 -1.65
N THR A 43 -13.37 -0.73 -2.20
CA THR A 43 -14.35 -1.52 -1.42
C THR A 43 -13.66 -2.42 -0.40
N SER A 44 -12.51 -3.01 -0.76
CA SER A 44 -11.72 -3.83 0.15
C SER A 44 -11.10 -3.04 1.32
N GLN A 45 -11.17 -1.71 1.32
CA GLN A 45 -10.51 -0.85 2.31
C GLN A 45 -9.01 -1.15 2.42
N SER A 46 -8.38 -1.53 1.32
CA SER A 46 -6.94 -1.77 1.27
C SER A 46 -6.17 -0.46 1.05
N CYS A 47 -4.91 -0.42 1.46
CA CYS A 47 -4.03 0.73 1.31
C CYS A 47 -2.64 0.31 0.90
N ILE A 48 -1.87 1.29 0.42
CA ILE A 48 -0.50 1.10 -0.02
C ILE A 48 0.44 1.58 1.07
N CYS A 49 1.48 0.80 1.32
CA CYS A 49 2.58 1.12 2.21
C CYS A 49 3.88 1.22 1.39
N VAL A 50 4.69 2.24 1.64
CA VAL A 50 6.08 2.30 1.14
C VAL A 50 7.02 1.89 2.26
N ASN A 51 8.23 1.42 1.95
CA ASN A 51 9.19 1.21 3.03
C ASN A 51 9.61 2.57 3.60
N ALA A 52 10.04 2.60 4.86
CA ALA A 52 10.41 3.85 5.51
C ALA A 52 11.50 4.59 4.71
N PHE A 53 12.55 3.88 4.28
CA PHE A 53 13.68 4.46 3.56
C PHE A 53 13.34 5.07 2.19
N HIS A 54 12.65 4.36 1.30
CA HIS A 54 12.22 4.88 0.00
C HIS A 54 11.12 5.93 0.16
N GLY A 55 10.29 5.82 1.21
CA GLY A 55 9.28 6.83 1.55
C GLY A 55 9.90 8.21 1.73
N TYR A 56 10.95 8.33 2.57
CA TYR A 56 11.67 9.59 2.79
C TYR A 56 12.35 10.12 1.52
N SER A 57 12.91 9.26 0.68
CA SER A 57 13.67 9.67 -0.50
C SER A 57 12.82 10.03 -1.73
N HIS A 58 11.53 9.67 -1.76
CA HIS A 58 10.71 9.84 -2.96
C HIS A 58 10.05 11.22 -3.06
N ASN A 59 9.19 11.58 -2.11
CA ASN A 59 8.64 12.92 -1.90
C ASN A 59 7.73 12.94 -0.66
N TYR A 60 7.60 14.12 -0.05
CA TYR A 60 6.78 14.37 1.13
C TYR A 60 5.33 13.89 0.97
N ARG A 61 4.68 14.15 -0.16
CA ARG A 61 3.27 13.78 -0.35
C ARG A 61 3.06 12.26 -0.41
N CYS A 62 3.99 11.53 -1.02
CA CYS A 62 3.96 10.07 -1.03
C CYS A 62 4.18 9.50 0.38
N GLN A 63 5.05 10.14 1.15
CA GLN A 63 5.33 9.79 2.54
C GLN A 63 4.10 10.02 3.43
N ASP A 64 3.53 11.21 3.41
CA ASP A 64 2.37 11.62 4.21
C ASP A 64 1.15 10.68 4.02
N THR A 65 1.05 10.05 2.86
CA THR A 65 -0.07 9.14 2.56
C THR A 65 0.24 7.65 2.76
N ASN A 66 1.48 7.21 2.52
CA ASN A 66 1.83 5.78 2.40
C ASN A 66 2.95 5.32 3.34
N HIS A 67 3.52 6.20 4.17
CA HIS A 67 4.58 5.82 5.10
C HIS A 67 4.04 4.92 6.22
N PRO A 68 4.79 3.92 6.71
CA PRO A 68 4.32 3.03 7.77
C PRO A 68 3.78 3.77 9.00
N ASN A 69 4.45 4.86 9.41
CA ASN A 69 4.05 5.66 10.57
C ASN A 69 2.68 6.35 10.45
N VAL A 70 2.15 6.54 9.23
CA VAL A 70 0.83 7.17 9.02
C VAL A 70 -0.29 6.13 8.82
N ILE A 71 0.07 4.83 8.79
CA ILE A 71 -0.87 3.73 8.59
C ILE A 71 -1.01 2.94 9.89
N GLN A 72 -2.16 3.09 10.52
CA GLN A 72 -2.54 2.32 11.70
C GLN A 72 -2.62 0.83 11.35
N GLY A 73 -1.85 0.02 12.08
CA GLY A 73 -1.78 -1.44 11.90
C GLY A 73 -0.56 -1.92 11.13
N ALA A 74 0.21 -1.02 10.49
CA ALA A 74 1.48 -1.36 9.85
C ALA A 74 2.45 -2.01 10.86
N GLY A 75 2.48 -1.51 12.09
CA GLY A 75 3.39 -1.97 13.15
C GLY A 75 4.69 -1.14 13.16
N LEU A 76 5.67 -1.58 13.96
CA LEU A 76 6.97 -0.91 14.11
C LEU A 76 8.01 -1.39 13.06
N GLU A 77 7.57 -2.16 12.08
CA GLU A 77 8.46 -2.64 11.01
C GLU A 77 8.76 -1.50 10.03
N ASP A 78 10.03 -1.37 9.65
CA ASP A 78 10.51 -0.38 8.67
C ASP A 78 10.27 -0.82 7.22
N PHE A 79 9.85 -2.08 7.04
CA PHE A 79 9.65 -2.76 5.78
C PHE A 79 10.89 -2.70 4.86
N GLY A 80 12.10 -2.66 5.45
CA GLY A 80 13.37 -2.42 4.75
C GLY A 80 13.70 -3.44 3.65
N THR A 81 13.16 -4.66 3.73
CA THR A 81 13.37 -5.73 2.74
C THR A 81 12.26 -5.82 1.68
N MET A 82 11.36 -4.83 1.57
CA MET A 82 10.32 -4.79 0.52
C MET A 82 10.93 -4.65 -0.88
N LYS A 83 11.41 -5.76 -1.43
CA LYS A 83 11.78 -5.93 -2.84
C LYS A 83 10.58 -6.33 -3.71
N CYS A 84 9.50 -6.78 -3.07
CA CYS A 84 8.28 -7.30 -3.68
C CYS A 84 7.06 -6.92 -2.83
N MET A 85 5.85 -7.01 -3.42
CA MET A 85 4.63 -6.71 -2.68
C MET A 85 4.52 -7.57 -1.43
N SER A 86 4.38 -6.90 -0.29
CA SER A 86 4.21 -7.52 1.02
C SER A 86 2.82 -7.18 1.54
N GLN A 87 2.28 -8.03 2.41
CA GLN A 87 0.92 -7.86 2.89
C GLN A 87 0.75 -8.14 4.37
N LYS A 88 -0.08 -7.31 5.00
CA LYS A 88 -0.64 -7.54 6.34
C LYS A 88 -2.15 -7.32 6.30
N SER A 89 -2.92 -8.27 6.84
CA SER A 89 -4.38 -8.19 6.91
C SER A 89 -4.83 -7.41 8.16
N GLY A 90 -5.96 -6.71 8.05
CA GLY A 90 -6.51 -5.92 9.16
C GLY A 90 -5.70 -4.68 9.54
N ALA A 91 -4.66 -4.36 8.76
CA ALA A 91 -3.67 -3.32 9.04
C ALA A 91 -3.92 -2.02 8.25
N CYS A 92 -5.09 -1.89 7.63
CA CYS A 92 -5.41 -0.73 6.82
C CYS A 92 -6.44 0.17 7.50
N ALA A 93 -5.96 1.02 8.39
CA ALA A 93 -6.64 2.23 8.83
C ALA A 93 -5.65 3.39 8.69
N LYS A 94 -6.07 4.52 8.13
CA LYS A 94 -5.20 5.72 8.12
C LYS A 94 -5.28 6.38 9.49
N ALA A 95 -4.14 6.74 10.06
CA ALA A 95 -4.14 7.56 11.25
C ALA A 95 -4.82 8.89 10.92
N LEU A 96 -5.80 9.30 11.74
CA LEU A 96 -6.36 10.64 11.67
C LEU A 96 -5.26 11.61 12.09
N ALA A 97 -4.88 12.51 11.19
CA ALA A 97 -4.07 13.69 11.52
C ALA A 97 -4.95 14.72 12.26
#